data_AF-A0A935QEP2-F1
#
_entry.id   AF-A0A935QEP2-F1
#
_cell.length_a   1.000
_cell.length_b   1.000
_cell.length_c   1.000
_cell.angle_alpha   90.00
_cell.angle_beta   90.00
_cell.angle_gamma   90.00
#
_symmetry.space_group_name_H-M   'P 1'
#
loop_
_entity.id
_entity.type
_entity.pdbx_description
1 polymer ?
#
loop_
_entity_poly.entity_id
_entity_poly.type
_entity_poly.pdbx_seq_one_letter_code
_entity_poly.pdbx_strand_id
1 'polypeptide(L)'
;MTHDDRARLVAAAREAMARSHSPYSHFRVGAALLGADGRLYTGTNVENASYGLSICAERTAVFKAVSEGCRDFVAAAVVTDTDTPTPPCGACRQVLQEFAPAW
;
A
#
# COMPACT_ATOMS: atom_id res chain seq x y z
N MET A 1 14.29 11.21 -2.73
CA MET A 1 13.39 11.12 -1.56
C MET A 1 14.01 11.90 -0.41
N THR A 2 13.30 12.88 0.14
CA THR A 2 13.75 13.61 1.33
C THR A 2 13.45 12.81 2.60
N HIS A 3 14.08 13.18 3.73
CA HIS A 3 13.72 12.59 5.03
C HIS A 3 12.24 12.82 5.37
N ASP A 4 11.68 13.96 4.94
CA ASP A 4 10.29 14.34 5.15
C ASP A 4 9.32 13.44 4.37
N ASP A 5 9.64 13.09 3.13
CA ASP A 5 8.82 12.19 2.31
C ASP A 5 8.63 10.81 2.97
N ARG A 6 9.68 10.28 3.59
CA ARG A 6 9.61 9.00 4.31
C ARG A 6 8.64 9.09 5.49
N ALA A 7 8.73 10.16 6.28
CA ALA A 7 7.84 10.36 7.42
C ALA A 7 6.38 10.52 6.98
N ARG A 8 6.15 11.30 5.93
CA ARG A 8 4.83 11.50 5.31
C ARG A 8 4.23 10.19 4.80
N LEU A 9 5.01 9.37 4.10
CA LEU A 9 4.60 8.04 3.61
C LEU A 9 4.18 7.11 4.75
N VAL A 10 5.01 7.01 5.79
CA VAL A 10 4.71 6.14 6.95
C VAL A 10 3.46 6.62 7.69
N ALA A 11 3.31 7.93 7.90
CA ALA A 11 2.13 8.50 8.53
C ALA A 11 0.85 8.20 7.74
N ALA A 12 0.88 8.44 6.42
CA ALA A 12 -0.24 8.17 5.52
C ALA A 12 -0.61 6.68 5.47
N ALA A 13 0.39 5.79 5.45
CA ALA A 13 0.17 4.35 5.48
C ALA A 13 -0.47 3.91 6.82
N ARG A 14 -0.05 4.48 7.95
CA ARG A 14 -0.66 4.21 9.27
C ARG A 14 -2.09 4.69 9.35
N GLU A 15 -2.41 5.87 8.81
CA GLU A 15 -3.78 6.37 8.76
C GLU A 15 -4.66 5.45 7.89
N ALA A 16 -4.15 4.98 6.75
CA ALA A 16 -4.86 4.06 5.87
C ALA A 16 -5.15 2.71 6.56
N MET A 17 -4.16 2.16 7.29
CA MET A 17 -4.28 0.91 8.03
C MET A 17 -5.44 0.93 9.04
N ALA A 18 -5.73 2.09 9.64
CA ALA A 18 -6.84 2.23 10.59
C ALA A 18 -8.22 1.98 9.95
N ARG A 19 -8.32 2.01 8.61
CA ARG A 19 -9.54 1.73 7.84
C ARG A 19 -9.59 0.30 7.29
N SER A 20 -8.66 -0.57 7.69
CA SER A 20 -8.62 -1.96 7.26
C SER A 20 -9.93 -2.68 7.54
N HIS A 21 -10.44 -3.38 6.53
CA HIS A 21 -11.51 -4.36 6.70
C HIS A 21 -10.88 -5.74 6.74
N SER A 22 -10.51 -6.21 7.93
CA SER A 22 -9.85 -7.51 8.15
C SER A 22 -10.50 -8.32 9.27
N PRO A 23 -11.81 -8.63 9.18
CA PRO A 23 -12.52 -9.33 10.24
C PRO A 23 -12.14 -10.81 10.37
N TYR A 24 -11.45 -11.40 9.39
CA TYR A 24 -11.15 -12.84 9.38
C TYR A 24 -9.74 -13.12 9.90
N SER A 25 -8.73 -12.40 9.42
CA SER A 25 -7.35 -12.58 9.90
C SER A 25 -7.01 -11.69 11.10
N HIS A 26 -7.73 -10.59 11.29
CA HIS A 26 -7.38 -9.51 12.22
C HIS A 26 -5.99 -8.89 11.98
N PHE A 27 -5.42 -9.10 10.80
CA PHE A 27 -4.12 -8.57 10.41
C PHE A 27 -4.31 -7.32 9.56
N ARG A 28 -3.99 -6.15 10.12
CA ARG A 28 -4.21 -4.87 9.44
C ARG A 28 -2.95 -4.45 8.71
N VAL A 29 -3.13 -4.04 7.46
CA VAL A 29 -2.05 -3.56 6.60
C VAL A 29 -2.46 -2.24 5.97
N GLY A 30 -1.59 -1.25 6.04
CA GLY A 30 -1.71 0.00 5.32
C GLY A 30 -0.55 0.21 4.35
N ALA A 31 -0.82 0.86 3.23
CA ALA A 31 0.18 1.23 2.25
C ALA A 31 0.00 2.67 1.80
N ALA A 32 1.10 3.32 1.46
CA ALA A 32 1.13 4.62 0.80
C ALA A 32 2.17 4.61 -0.32
N LEU A 33 1.83 5.19 -1.47
CA LEU A 33 2.70 5.40 -2.62
C LEU A 33 2.89 6.90 -2.83
N LEU A 34 4.11 7.32 -3.12
CA LEU A 34 4.41 8.66 -3.62
C LEU A 34 4.47 8.60 -5.14
N GLY A 35 3.51 9.25 -5.80
CA GLY A 35 3.51 9.39 -7.25
C GLY A 35 4.57 10.36 -7.74
N ALA A 36 5.00 10.21 -9.00
CA ALA A 36 5.87 11.19 -9.67
C ALA A 36 5.21 12.58 -9.80
N ASP A 37 3.89 12.65 -9.65
CA ASP A 37 3.08 13.87 -9.56
C ASP A 37 3.15 14.56 -8.18
N GLY A 38 3.90 14.00 -7.22
CA GLY A 38 4.04 14.50 -5.86
C GLY A 38 2.87 14.20 -4.92
N ARG A 39 1.83 13.49 -5.40
CA ARG A 39 0.64 13.12 -4.62
C ARG A 39 0.89 11.80 -3.87
N LEU A 40 0.22 11.66 -2.72
CA LEU A 40 0.20 10.42 -1.96
C LEU A 40 -1.06 9.63 -2.27
N TYR A 41 -0.89 8.35 -2.58
CA TYR A 41 -1.97 7.41 -2.83
C TYR A 41 -1.94 6.32 -1.76
N THR A 42 -3.04 6.18 -1.02
CA THR A 42 -3.10 5.27 0.12
C THR A 42 -4.02 4.09 -0.11
N GLY A 43 -3.75 2.99 0.56
CA GLY A 43 -4.56 1.78 0.51
C GLY A 43 -4.50 1.02 1.83
N THR A 44 -5.49 0.16 2.03
CA THR A 44 -5.57 -0.78 3.14
C THR A 44 -5.98 -2.14 2.61
N ASN A 45 -5.68 -3.21 3.36
CA ASN A 45 -6.22 -4.51 3.02
C ASN A 45 -7.74 -4.55 3.25
N VAL A 46 -8.42 -5.25 2.34
CA VAL A 46 -9.86 -5.50 2.37
C VAL A 46 -10.06 -6.99 2.17
N GLU A 47 -10.51 -7.65 3.22
CA GLU A 47 -10.75 -9.09 3.20
C GLU A 47 -12.14 -9.41 2.66
N ASN A 48 -12.31 -10.67 2.29
CA ASN A 48 -13.57 -11.24 1.87
C ASN A 48 -13.70 -12.66 2.41
N ALA A 49 -14.92 -13.11 2.72
CA ALA A 49 -15.18 -14.49 3.15
C ALA A 49 -14.68 -15.53 2.14
N SER A 50 -14.74 -15.22 0.84
CA SER A 50 -14.02 -15.97 -0.19
C SER A 50 -12.58 -15.45 -0.23
N TYR A 51 -11.68 -16.09 0.52
CA TYR A 51 -10.36 -15.53 0.84
C TYR A 51 -9.54 -15.11 -0.38
N GLY A 52 -9.68 -15.82 -1.51
CA GLY A 52 -9.01 -15.48 -2.78
C GLY A 52 -9.42 -14.13 -3.39
N LEU A 53 -10.55 -13.55 -2.96
CA LEU A 53 -11.02 -12.22 -3.36
C LEU A 53 -10.46 -11.10 -2.49
N SER A 54 -9.67 -11.42 -1.46
CA SER A 54 -9.05 -10.41 -0.59
C SER A 54 -8.01 -9.59 -1.35
N ILE A 55 -8.02 -8.28 -1.11
CA ILE A 55 -7.10 -7.33 -1.74
C ILE A 55 -6.15 -6.79 -0.68
N CYS A 56 -4.84 -6.85 -0.98
CA CYS A 56 -3.80 -6.34 -0.09
C CYS A 56 -3.68 -4.81 -0.20
N ALA A 57 -3.14 -4.17 0.84
CA ALA A 57 -3.05 -2.71 0.92
C ALA A 57 -2.29 -2.07 -0.25
N GLU A 58 -1.20 -2.71 -0.68
CA GLU A 58 -0.35 -2.24 -1.78
C GLU A 58 -1.13 -2.22 -3.09
N ARG A 59 -1.87 -3.30 -3.39
CA ARG A 59 -2.74 -3.39 -4.58
C ARG A 59 -3.85 -2.34 -4.52
N THR A 60 -4.49 -2.15 -3.37
CA THR A 60 -5.48 -1.08 -3.18
C THR A 60 -4.90 0.30 -3.48
N ALA A 61 -3.70 0.59 -2.98
CA ALA A 61 -3.04 1.88 -3.17
C ALA A 61 -2.66 2.12 -4.64
N VAL A 62 -2.10 1.10 -5.31
CA VAL A 62 -1.76 1.15 -6.74
C VAL A 62 -3.00 1.35 -7.59
N PHE A 63 -4.06 0.56 -7.37
CA PHE A 63 -5.28 0.65 -8.19
C PHE A 63 -5.99 2.00 -8.00
N LYS A 64 -5.96 2.56 -6.78
CA LYS A 64 -6.43 3.93 -6.54
C LYS A 64 -5.64 4.93 -7.39
N ALA A 65 -4.32 4.92 -7.29
CA ALA A 65 -3.47 5.83 -8.06
C ALA A 65 -3.72 5.74 -9.57
N VAL A 66 -3.76 4.52 -10.11
CA VAL A 66 -4.02 4.27 -11.52
C VAL A 66 -5.40 4.80 -11.94
N SER A 67 -6.42 4.59 -11.11
CA SER A 67 -7.78 5.12 -11.37
C SER A 67 -7.85 6.65 -11.33
N GLU A 68 -6.93 7.29 -10.61
CA GLU A 68 -6.80 8.75 -10.50
C GLU A 68 -5.79 9.34 -11.49
N GLY A 69 -5.28 8.53 -12.41
CA GLY A 69 -4.41 8.96 -13.52
C GLY A 69 -2.90 8.91 -13.24
N CYS A 70 -2.47 8.42 -12.07
CA CYS A 70 -1.05 8.29 -11.73
C CYS A 70 -0.57 6.84 -11.93
N ARG A 71 0.50 6.65 -12.73
CA ARG A 71 1.05 5.33 -13.06
C ARG A 71 2.55 5.19 -12.78
N ASP A 72 3.20 6.26 -12.34
CA ASP A 72 4.62 6.30 -12.04
C ASP A 72 4.81 6.61 -10.55
N PHE A 73 5.52 5.72 -9.84
CA PHE A 73 5.77 5.85 -8.40
C PHE A 73 7.26 5.98 -8.12
N VAL A 74 7.60 6.81 -7.13
CA VAL A 74 8.99 7.08 -6.74
C VAL A 74 9.37 6.52 -5.37
N ALA A 75 8.37 6.16 -4.56
CA ALA A 75 8.55 5.54 -3.26
C ALA A 75 7.25 4.90 -2.76
N ALA A 76 7.37 3.94 -1.85
CA ALA A 76 6.25 3.36 -1.14
C ALA A 76 6.60 3.09 0.33
N ALA A 77 5.57 3.08 1.18
CA ALA A 77 5.65 2.55 2.54
C ALA A 77 4.53 1.54 2.76
N VAL A 78 4.85 0.45 3.44
CA VAL A 78 3.90 -0.56 3.90
C VAL A 78 4.06 -0.69 5.41
N VAL A 79 2.95 -0.66 6.13
CA VAL A 79 2.91 -0.79 7.60
C VAL A 79 1.94 -1.88 7.99
N THR A 80 2.31 -2.60 9.04
CA THR A 80 1.49 -3.63 9.69
C THR A 80 1.38 -3.30 11.18
N ASP A 81 0.46 -3.95 11.88
CA ASP A 81 0.34 -3.89 13.33
C ASP A 81 1.15 -4.99 14.06
N THR A 82 2.16 -5.54 13.38
CA THR A 82 3.09 -6.54 13.94
C THR A 82 4.45 -5.94 14.25
N ASP A 83 5.08 -6.42 15.32
CA ASP A 83 6.45 -6.04 15.69
C ASP A 83 7.48 -6.47 14.64
N THR A 84 7.22 -7.61 13.99
CA THR A 84 8.07 -8.11 12.90
C THR A 84 7.65 -7.49 11.57
N PRO A 85 8.57 -6.88 10.81
CA PRO A 85 8.30 -6.41 9.46
C PRO A 85 7.83 -7.55 8.55
N THR A 86 6.64 -7.39 7.96
CA THR A 86 6.10 -8.34 6.98
C THR A 86 6.29 -7.76 5.58
N PRO A 87 7.14 -8.36 4.73
CA PRO A 87 7.35 -7.85 3.39
C PRO A 87 6.12 -8.08 2.49
N PRO A 88 5.95 -7.31 1.41
CA PRO A 88 4.87 -7.51 0.45
C PRO A 88 4.82 -8.95 -0.07
N CYS A 89 3.61 -9.47 -0.26
CA CYS A 89 3.41 -10.79 -0.85
C CYS A 89 3.81 -10.80 -2.34
N GLY A 90 4.03 -11.99 -2.92
CA GLY A 90 4.50 -12.13 -4.30
C GLY A 90 3.63 -11.40 -5.33
N ALA A 91 2.30 -11.46 -5.18
CA ALA A 91 1.37 -10.74 -6.05
C ALA A 91 1.52 -9.21 -5.95
N CYS A 92 1.68 -8.68 -4.73
CA CYS A 92 1.93 -7.26 -4.53
C CYS A 92 3.26 -6.83 -5.14
N ARG A 93 4.33 -7.62 -4.96
CA ARG A 93 5.63 -7.33 -5.58
C ARG A 93 5.52 -7.26 -7.10
N GLN A 94 4.80 -8.19 -7.72
CA GLN A 94 4.61 -8.18 -9.17
C GLN A 94 3.84 -6.93 -9.64
N VAL A 95 2.77 -6.54 -8.93
CA VAL A 95 2.02 -5.32 -9.25
C VAL A 95 2.87 -4.07 -9.05
N LEU A 96 3.64 -4.00 -7.97
CA LEU A 96 4.54 -2.87 -7.69
C LEU A 96 5.64 -2.74 -8.76
N GLN A 97 6.20 -3.87 -9.21
CA GLN A 97 7.21 -3.92 -10.27
C GLN A 97 6.67 -3.43 -11.62
N GLU A 98 5.39 -3.69 -11.93
CA GLU A 98 4.74 -3.23 -13.17
C GLU A 98 4.71 -1.69 -13.26
N PHE A 99 4.37 -1.01 -12.16
CA PHE A 99 4.19 0.45 -12.15
C PHE A 99 5.38 1.25 -11.65
N ALA A 100 6.40 0.56 -11.13
CA ALA A 100 7.67 1.19 -10.85
C ALA A 100 8.76 0.11 -11.01
N PRO A 101 9.34 -0.03 -12.22
CA PRO A 101 10.34 -1.06 -12.48
C PRO A 101 11.75 -0.67 -12.00
N ALA A 102 11.96 0.57 -11.57
CA ALA A 102 13.26 1.18 -11.30
C ALA A 102 13.33 1.92 -9.94
N TRP A 103 12.72 1.35 -8.89
CA TRP A 103 12.65 1.96 -7.54
C TRP A 103 14.03 2.38 -7.04
#